data_AF-A0AA38GM74-F1
#
_entry.id   AF-A0AA38GM74-F1
#
_cell.length_a   1.000
_cell.length_b   1.000
_cell.length_c   1.000
_cell.angle_alpha   90.00
_cell.angle_beta   90.00
_cell.angle_gamma   90.00
#
_symmetry.space_group_name_H-M   'P 1'
#
loop_
_entity.id
_entity.type
_entity.pdbx_description
1 polymer ?
#
loop_
_entity_poly.entity_id
_entity_poly.type
_entity_poly.pdbx_seq_one_letter_code
_entity_poly.pdbx_strand_id
1 'polypeptide(L)'
;TRVRGGDVFGLIDSGLMEDQVIGALTRLRDAYLTAKKSYQSCAVDIRALKQEHQLINMLISEQIMISEAEMSKILSMGDSNNCTVDSEELLKKTEQRLRFLKKQEQHAEQLQQCLIAQDENLAKKSRELKSAELQFMLLSPLLKQMLPQHTSIIELYETHLLSVIDHEGLRLWF
;
A
#
# COMPACT_ATOMS: atom_id res chain seq x y z
N THR A 1 -10.44 12.84 -18.84
CA THR A 1 -10.98 12.01 -19.93
C THR A 1 -10.36 10.64 -19.84
N ARG A 2 -11.16 9.59 -19.58
CA ARG A 2 -10.66 8.19 -19.53
C ARG A 2 -10.39 7.74 -20.96
N VAL A 3 -9.12 7.60 -21.34
CA VAL A 3 -8.74 6.99 -22.61
C VAL A 3 -8.88 5.48 -22.42
N ARG A 4 -9.80 4.83 -23.15
CA ARG A 4 -9.89 3.37 -23.16
C ARG A 4 -8.82 2.85 -24.13
N GLY A 5 -8.18 1.72 -23.83
CA GLY A 5 -7.22 1.10 -24.78
C GLY A 5 -7.81 0.91 -26.18
N GLY A 6 -9.12 0.67 -26.29
CA GLY A 6 -9.85 0.61 -27.55
C GLY A 6 -9.88 1.91 -28.36
N ASP A 7 -9.73 3.08 -27.72
CA ASP A 7 -9.70 4.37 -28.42
C ASP A 7 -8.42 4.48 -29.25
N VAL A 8 -7.27 3.99 -28.77
CA VAL A 8 -6.02 4.06 -29.54
C VAL A 8 -6.01 3.10 -30.71
N PHE A 9 -6.60 1.92 -30.54
CA PHE A 9 -6.74 0.94 -31.62
C PHE A 9 -7.72 1.41 -32.71
N GLY A 10 -8.84 2.04 -32.35
CA GLY A 10 -9.77 2.63 -33.32
C GLY A 10 -9.23 3.87 -34.06
N LEU A 11 -8.27 4.58 -33.46
CA LEU A 11 -7.63 5.74 -34.09
C LEU A 11 -6.55 5.32 -35.10
N ILE A 12 -5.93 4.14 -34.94
CA ILE A 12 -4.89 3.63 -35.83
C ILE A 12 -5.47 3.15 -37.18
N ASP A 13 -6.60 2.41 -37.15
CA ASP A 13 -7.26 1.89 -38.36
C ASP A 13 -7.95 2.98 -39.21
N SER A 14 -8.11 4.20 -38.69
CA SER A 14 -8.91 5.27 -39.33
C SER A 14 -8.10 6.29 -40.14
N GLY A 15 -6.79 6.07 -40.35
CA GLY A 15 -5.96 6.96 -41.16
C GLY A 15 -5.66 8.32 -40.51
N LEU A 16 -5.61 8.36 -39.18
CA LEU A 16 -5.43 9.59 -38.43
C LEU A 16 -4.00 10.13 -38.43
N MET A 17 -3.92 11.47 -38.35
CA MET A 17 -2.67 12.22 -38.30
C MET A 17 -1.80 11.82 -37.11
N GLU A 18 -0.49 11.77 -37.36
CA GLU A 18 0.58 11.41 -36.42
C GLU A 18 0.42 12.06 -35.03
N ASP A 19 0.00 13.33 -34.98
CA ASP A 19 -0.24 14.07 -33.74
C ASP A 19 -1.29 13.42 -32.81
N GLN A 20 -2.32 12.78 -33.37
CA GLN A 20 -3.36 12.12 -32.57
C GLN A 20 -2.86 10.81 -31.96
N VAL A 21 -2.01 10.09 -32.69
CA VAL A 21 -1.32 8.89 -32.20
C VAL A 21 -0.34 9.26 -31.09
N ILE A 22 0.50 10.27 -31.31
CA ILE A 22 1.44 10.78 -30.28
C ILE A 22 0.67 11.24 -29.03
N GLY A 23 -0.41 11.99 -29.20
CA GLY A 23 -1.25 12.44 -28.09
C GLY A 23 -1.90 11.30 -27.31
N ALA A 24 -2.33 10.23 -28.00
CA ALA A 24 -2.89 9.04 -27.36
C ALA A 24 -1.83 8.26 -26.56
N LEU A 25 -0.65 8.04 -27.13
CA LEU A 25 0.48 7.36 -26.47
C LEU A 25 0.97 8.12 -25.24
N THR A 26 1.06 9.44 -25.35
CA THR A 26 1.45 10.31 -24.23
C THR A 26 0.48 10.17 -23.06
N ARG A 27 -0.84 10.18 -23.31
CA ARG A 27 -1.86 10.01 -22.28
C ARG A 27 -1.80 8.63 -21.60
N LEU A 28 -1.50 7.58 -22.35
CA LEU A 28 -1.33 6.22 -21.81
C LEU A 28 -0.10 6.10 -20.92
N ARG A 29 1.04 6.66 -21.36
CA ARG A 29 2.25 6.74 -20.54
C ARG A 29 1.99 7.49 -19.24
N ASP A 30 1.37 8.67 -19.33
CA ASP A 30 1.12 9.50 -18.15
C ASP A 30 0.15 8.81 -17.17
N ALA A 31 -0.84 8.07 -17.69
CA ALA A 31 -1.72 7.22 -16.88
C ALA A 31 -0.96 6.09 -16.18
N TYR A 32 -0.04 5.41 -16.88
CA TYR A 32 0.83 4.38 -16.30
C TYR A 32 1.73 4.95 -15.20
N LEU A 33 2.46 6.04 -15.48
CA LEU A 33 3.36 6.67 -14.51
C LEU A 33 2.61 7.14 -13.27
N THR A 34 1.40 7.67 -13.44
CA THR A 34 0.51 8.05 -12.33
C THR A 34 0.08 6.83 -11.50
N ALA A 35 -0.32 5.74 -12.15
CA ALA A 35 -0.71 4.50 -11.46
C ALA A 35 0.49 3.88 -10.70
N LYS A 36 1.68 3.86 -11.31
CA LYS A 36 2.92 3.36 -10.69
C LYS A 36 3.29 4.15 -9.45
N LYS A 37 3.33 5.48 -9.54
CA LYS A 37 3.62 6.36 -8.40
C LYS A 37 2.58 6.20 -7.29
N SER A 38 1.29 6.13 -7.64
CA SER A 38 0.21 5.93 -6.67
C SER A 38 0.32 4.58 -5.95
N TYR A 39 0.67 3.51 -6.65
CA TYR A 39 0.90 2.19 -6.05
C TYR A 39 2.12 2.18 -5.14
N GLN A 40 3.25 2.73 -5.59
CA GLN A 40 4.49 2.77 -4.82
C GLN A 40 4.35 3.54 -3.51
N SER A 41 3.73 4.73 -3.55
CA SER A 41 3.44 5.50 -2.33
C SER A 41 2.59 4.70 -1.35
N CYS A 42 1.48 4.14 -1.81
CA CYS A 42 0.58 3.33 -1.00
C CYS A 42 1.28 2.09 -0.40
N ALA A 43 2.16 1.43 -1.16
CA ALA A 43 2.90 0.26 -0.70
C ALA A 43 3.92 0.59 0.41
N VAL A 44 4.57 1.75 0.33
CA VAL A 44 5.52 2.22 1.35
C VAL A 44 4.76 2.58 2.64
N ASP A 45 3.69 3.36 2.51
CA ASP A 45 2.89 3.84 3.65
C ASP A 45 2.32 2.66 4.44
N ILE A 46 1.79 1.64 3.76
CA ILE A 46 1.23 0.44 4.41
C ILE A 46 2.31 -0.39 5.12
N ARG A 47 3.50 -0.51 4.52
CA ARG A 47 4.60 -1.25 5.15
C ARG A 47 5.05 -0.57 6.45
N ALA A 48 5.20 0.75 6.43
CA ALA A 48 5.54 1.53 7.62
C ALA A 48 4.46 1.36 8.70
N LEU A 49 3.18 1.52 8.32
CA LEU A 49 2.05 1.36 9.24
C LEU A 49 1.98 -0.05 9.87
N LYS A 50 2.30 -1.10 9.12
CA LYS A 50 2.38 -2.49 9.64
C LYS A 50 3.47 -2.66 10.67
N GLN A 51 4.64 -2.07 10.44
CA GLN A 51 5.76 -2.15 11.38
C GLN A 51 5.46 -1.39 12.68
N GLU A 52 4.92 -0.17 12.57
CA GLU A 52 4.52 0.63 13.73
C GLU A 52 3.42 -0.07 14.53
N HIS A 53 2.41 -0.64 13.87
CA HIS A 53 1.34 -1.38 14.53
C HIS A 53 1.87 -2.63 15.27
N GLN A 54 2.77 -3.41 14.65
CA GLN A 54 3.39 -4.57 15.31
C GLN A 54 4.18 -4.16 16.57
N LEU A 55 4.93 -3.07 16.50
CA LEU A 55 5.70 -2.56 17.63
C LEU A 55 4.78 -2.08 18.77
N ILE A 56 3.73 -1.32 18.45
CA ILE A 56 2.76 -0.83 19.43
C ILE A 56 2.07 -1.99 20.14
N ASN A 57 1.63 -3.01 19.40
CA ASN A 57 1.01 -4.20 20.00
C ASN A 57 1.96 -4.92 20.95
N MET A 58 3.22 -5.14 20.54
CA MET A 58 4.22 -5.80 21.39
C MET A 58 4.42 -5.03 22.71
N LEU A 59 4.59 -3.70 22.63
CA LEU A 59 4.79 -2.86 23.81
C LEU A 59 3.56 -2.85 24.74
N ILE A 60 2.34 -2.81 24.18
CA ILE A 60 1.11 -2.86 24.98
C ILE A 60 0.99 -4.21 25.68
N SER A 61 1.17 -5.31 24.95
CA SER A 61 1.10 -6.66 25.52
C SER A 61 2.14 -6.89 26.61
N GLU A 62 3.39 -6.45 26.42
CA GLU A 62 4.43 -6.51 27.47
C GLU A 62 4.04 -5.72 28.72
N GLN A 63 3.52 -4.49 28.54
CA GLN A 63 3.10 -3.65 29.66
C GLN A 63 1.90 -4.22 30.42
N ILE A 64 0.97 -4.89 29.71
CA ILE A 64 -0.12 -5.62 30.34
C ILE A 64 0.44 -6.77 31.19
N MET A 65 1.32 -7.60 30.62
CA MET A 65 1.92 -8.72 31.36
C MET A 65 2.67 -8.25 32.62
N ILE A 66 3.46 -7.17 32.52
CA ILE A 66 4.16 -6.58 33.67
C ILE A 66 3.15 -6.10 34.71
N SER A 67 2.11 -5.39 34.29
CA SER A 67 1.10 -4.85 35.21
C SER A 67 0.27 -5.97 35.89
N GLU A 68 -0.04 -7.05 35.17
CA GLU A 68 -0.73 -8.22 35.72
C GLU A 68 0.15 -8.97 36.72
N ALA A 69 1.45 -9.11 36.45
CA ALA A 69 2.41 -9.69 37.37
C ALA A 69 2.60 -8.83 38.64
N GLU A 70 2.69 -7.50 38.49
CA GLU A 70 2.73 -6.56 39.62
C GLU A 70 1.47 -6.67 40.48
N MET A 71 0.29 -6.73 39.86
CA MET A 71 -0.98 -6.85 40.57
C MET A 71 -1.07 -8.18 41.34
N SER A 72 -0.68 -9.29 40.73
CA SER A 72 -0.64 -10.61 41.38
C SER A 72 0.33 -10.63 42.58
N LYS A 73 1.47 -9.96 42.45
CA LYS A 73 2.43 -9.81 43.56
C LYS A 73 1.85 -9.00 44.72
N ILE A 74 1.15 -7.90 44.44
CA ILE A 74 0.49 -7.09 45.47
C ILE A 74 -0.58 -7.90 46.20
N LEU A 75 -1.43 -8.61 45.45
CA LEU A 75 -2.49 -9.45 46.02
C LEU A 75 -1.93 -10.57 46.90
N SER A 76 -0.87 -11.25 46.47
CA SER A 76 -0.22 -12.31 47.28
C SER A 76 0.49 -11.79 48.53
N MET A 77 0.93 -10.52 48.56
CA MET A 77 1.44 -9.89 49.77
C MET A 77 0.30 -9.47 50.72
N GLY A 78 -0.87 -9.11 50.21
CA GLY A 78 -2.06 -8.75 51.00
C GLY A 78 -2.65 -9.92 51.81
N ASP A 79 -2.56 -11.15 51.30
CA ASP A 79 -3.02 -12.37 52.00
C ASP A 79 -2.21 -12.70 53.26
N SER A 80 -1.04 -12.07 53.44
CA SER A 80 -0.15 -12.30 54.59
C SER A 80 -0.44 -11.39 55.80
N ASN A 81 -1.69 -11.15 56.17
CA ASN A 81 -2.14 -10.41 57.39
C ASN A 81 -1.50 -9.02 57.68
N ASN A 82 -0.66 -8.49 56.78
CA ASN A 82 0.07 -7.24 56.90
C ASN A 82 -0.33 -6.29 55.74
N CYS A 83 -1.64 -6.20 55.47
CA CYS A 83 -2.15 -5.28 54.46
C CYS A 83 -2.12 -3.85 55.03
N THR A 84 -1.06 -3.10 54.71
CA THR A 84 -0.94 -1.67 55.01
C THR A 84 -1.77 -0.85 54.03
N VAL A 85 -2.22 0.35 54.44
CA VAL A 85 -2.94 1.32 53.57
C VAL A 85 -2.19 1.57 52.23
N ASP A 86 -0.86 1.52 52.26
CA ASP A 86 0.01 1.64 51.08
C ASP A 86 -0.20 0.53 50.04
N SER A 87 -0.57 -0.68 50.45
CA SER A 87 -0.79 -1.83 49.57
C SER A 87 -2.12 -1.71 48.81
N GLU A 88 -3.17 -1.20 49.46
CA GLU A 88 -4.46 -0.92 48.80
C GLU A 88 -4.35 0.24 47.80
N GLU A 89 -3.61 1.30 48.14
CA GLU A 89 -3.39 2.42 47.22
C GLU A 89 -2.57 1.99 46.00
N LEU A 90 -1.56 1.14 46.20
CA LEU A 90 -0.75 0.59 45.12
C LEU A 90 -1.58 -0.33 44.22
N LEU A 91 -2.42 -1.21 44.79
CA LEU A 91 -3.33 -2.07 44.03
C LEU A 91 -4.26 -1.24 43.13
N LYS A 92 -4.87 -0.19 43.69
CA LYS A 92 -5.79 0.69 42.96
C LYS A 92 -5.09 1.42 41.81
N LYS A 93 -3.84 1.88 41.99
CA LYS A 93 -3.04 2.48 40.92
C LYS A 93 -2.72 1.47 39.82
N THR A 94 -2.33 0.25 40.18
CA THR A 94 -2.04 -0.82 39.22
C THR A 94 -3.28 -1.22 38.43
N GLU A 95 -4.45 -1.35 39.08
CA GLU A 95 -5.72 -1.61 38.39
C GLU A 95 -6.10 -0.51 37.40
N GLN A 96 -5.92 0.77 37.77
CA GLN A 96 -6.19 1.90 36.87
C GLN A 96 -5.27 1.86 35.65
N ARG A 97 -3.98 1.58 35.83
CA ARG A 97 -3.02 1.39 34.74
C ARG A 97 -3.43 0.24 33.82
N LEU A 98 -3.86 -0.88 34.39
CA LEU A 98 -4.28 -2.06 33.63
C LEU A 98 -5.52 -1.78 32.77
N ARG A 99 -6.50 -1.05 33.31
CA ARG A 99 -7.68 -0.59 32.55
C ARG A 99 -7.29 0.36 31.42
N PHE A 100 -6.33 1.25 31.65
CA PHE A 100 -5.82 2.13 30.61
C PHE A 100 -5.14 1.34 29.49
N LEU A 101 -4.27 0.38 29.83
CA LEU A 101 -3.58 -0.47 28.85
C LEU A 101 -4.56 -1.32 28.02
N LYS A 102 -5.59 -1.91 28.64
CA LYS A 102 -6.64 -2.65 27.92
C LYS A 102 -7.46 -1.77 26.97
N LYS A 103 -7.65 -0.49 27.28
CA LYS A 103 -8.24 0.46 26.31
C LYS A 103 -7.31 0.74 25.14
N GLN A 104 -6.01 0.85 25.37
CA GLN A 104 -5.03 1.03 24.29
C GLN A 104 -4.94 -0.21 23.39
N GLU A 105 -5.07 -1.41 23.96
CA GLU A 105 -5.17 -2.67 23.20
C GLU A 105 -6.37 -2.64 22.24
N GLN A 106 -7.55 -2.22 22.70
CA GLN A 106 -8.72 -2.03 21.83
C GLN A 106 -8.50 -1.00 20.71
N HIS A 107 -7.76 0.09 20.99
CA HIS A 107 -7.38 1.04 19.95
C HIS A 107 -6.40 0.44 18.94
N ALA A 108 -5.50 -0.43 19.38
CA ALA A 108 -4.62 -1.15 18.48
C ALA A 108 -5.40 -2.12 17.58
N GLU A 109 -6.43 -2.79 18.10
CA GLU A 109 -7.35 -3.59 17.28
C GLU A 109 -8.09 -2.74 16.21
N GLN A 110 -8.46 -1.50 16.53
CA GLN A 110 -9.03 -0.57 15.55
C GLN A 110 -8.02 -0.19 14.46
N LEU A 111 -6.75 0.03 14.83
CA LEU A 111 -5.67 0.26 13.86
C LEU A 111 -5.48 -0.95 12.92
N GLN A 112 -5.65 -2.18 13.43
CA GLN A 112 -5.62 -3.40 12.61
C GLN A 112 -6.74 -3.43 11.57
N GLN A 113 -7.95 -2.96 11.92
CA GLN A 113 -9.05 -2.84 10.95
C GLN A 113 -8.74 -1.78 9.87
N CYS A 114 -8.15 -0.65 10.26
CA CYS A 114 -7.69 0.34 9.28
C CYS A 114 -6.61 -0.22 8.35
N LEU A 115 -5.69 -1.04 8.86
CA LEU A 115 -4.67 -1.72 8.07
C LEU A 115 -5.26 -2.66 7.02
N ILE A 116 -6.29 -3.43 7.38
CA ILE A 116 -7.01 -4.31 6.44
C ILE A 116 -7.62 -3.48 5.29
N ALA A 117 -8.28 -2.37 5.61
CA ALA A 117 -8.86 -1.49 4.59
C ALA A 117 -7.79 -0.88 3.67
N GLN A 118 -6.61 -0.55 4.20
CA GLN A 118 -5.49 -0.06 3.39
C GLN A 118 -4.90 -1.17 2.49
N ASP A 119 -4.80 -2.42 2.97
CA ASP A 119 -4.39 -3.56 2.15
C ASP A 119 -5.34 -3.81 0.97
N GLU A 120 -6.66 -3.68 1.19
CA GLU A 120 -7.65 -3.76 0.12
C GLU A 120 -7.47 -2.63 -0.92
N ASN A 121 -7.17 -1.42 -0.46
CA ASN A 121 -6.86 -0.29 -1.32
C ASN A 121 -5.58 -0.53 -2.14
N LEU A 122 -4.54 -1.09 -1.52
CA LEU A 122 -3.30 -1.48 -2.23
C LEU A 122 -3.57 -2.52 -3.30
N ALA A 123 -4.40 -3.53 -3.01
CA ALA A 123 -4.80 -4.54 -3.99
C ALA A 123 -5.59 -3.92 -5.16
N LYS A 124 -6.42 -2.91 -4.89
CA LYS A 124 -7.09 -2.12 -5.95
C LYS A 124 -6.09 -1.34 -6.79
N LYS A 125 -5.13 -0.65 -6.18
CA LYS A 125 -4.06 0.08 -6.89
C LYS A 125 -3.15 -0.82 -7.70
N SER A 126 -2.85 -2.01 -7.20
CA SER A 126 -2.12 -3.04 -7.95
C SER A 126 -2.88 -3.46 -9.22
N ARG A 127 -4.21 -3.65 -9.13
CA ARG A 127 -5.05 -3.97 -10.30
C ARG A 127 -5.09 -2.82 -11.31
N GLU A 128 -5.21 -1.58 -10.84
CA GLU A 128 -5.15 -0.38 -11.69
C GLU A 128 -3.81 -0.29 -12.44
N LEU A 129 -2.70 -0.55 -11.74
CA LEU A 129 -1.35 -0.59 -12.32
C LEU A 129 -1.23 -1.70 -13.38
N LYS A 130 -1.58 -2.94 -13.05
CA LYS A 130 -1.53 -4.07 -13.99
C LYS A 130 -2.39 -3.83 -15.24
N SER A 131 -3.55 -3.19 -15.07
CA SER A 131 -4.41 -2.83 -16.20
C SER A 131 -3.75 -1.78 -17.10
N ALA A 132 -3.12 -0.75 -16.52
CA ALA A 132 -2.37 0.25 -17.27
C ALA A 132 -1.15 -0.36 -17.97
N GLU A 133 -0.42 -1.27 -17.31
CA GLU A 133 0.69 -2.04 -17.88
C GLU A 133 0.25 -2.87 -19.08
N LEU A 134 -0.87 -3.58 -18.97
CA LEU A 134 -1.41 -4.36 -20.08
C LEU A 134 -1.78 -3.47 -21.29
N GLN A 135 -2.44 -2.34 -21.05
CA GLN A 135 -2.79 -1.39 -22.11
C GLN A 135 -1.54 -0.82 -22.79
N PHE A 136 -0.50 -0.55 -22.00
CA PHE A 136 0.79 -0.06 -22.49
C PHE A 136 1.53 -1.13 -23.30
N MET A 137 1.54 -2.39 -22.85
CA MET A 137 2.18 -3.51 -23.54
C MET A 137 1.48 -3.92 -24.84
N LEU A 138 0.14 -3.92 -24.88
CA LEU A 138 -0.62 -4.26 -26.09
C LEU A 138 -0.43 -3.26 -27.23
N LEU A 139 0.06 -2.06 -26.93
CA LEU A 139 0.46 -1.08 -27.94
C LEU A 139 1.82 -1.40 -28.57
N SER A 140 2.66 -2.22 -27.92
CA SER A 140 4.03 -2.52 -28.39
C SER A 140 4.10 -3.31 -29.70
N PRO A 141 3.33 -4.39 -29.87
CA PRO A 141 3.29 -5.11 -31.15
C PRO A 141 2.67 -4.27 -32.27
N LEU A 142 1.65 -3.46 -31.95
CA LEU A 142 0.91 -2.63 -32.91
C LEU A 142 1.73 -1.42 -33.39
N LEU A 143 2.49 -0.79 -32.49
CA LEU A 143 3.47 0.21 -32.88
C LEU A 143 4.54 -0.44 -33.76
N LYS A 144 5.16 -1.56 -33.37
CA LYS A 144 6.16 -2.24 -34.21
C LYS A 144 5.68 -2.55 -35.63
N GLN A 145 4.39 -2.80 -35.84
CA GLN A 145 3.82 -3.05 -37.16
C GLN A 145 3.54 -1.76 -37.97
N MET A 146 3.15 -0.68 -37.30
CA MET A 146 2.86 0.64 -37.91
C MET A 146 4.12 1.50 -38.13
N LEU A 147 5.18 1.21 -37.39
CA LEU A 147 6.40 2.02 -37.28
C LEU A 147 7.31 2.10 -38.52
N PRO A 148 7.35 1.15 -39.49
CA PRO A 148 8.25 1.28 -40.64
C PRO A 148 8.04 2.57 -41.47
N GLN A 149 6.90 3.25 -41.30
CA GLN A 149 6.56 4.48 -42.03
C GLN A 149 6.73 5.79 -41.23
N HIS A 150 6.96 5.73 -39.91
CA HIS A 150 7.03 6.92 -39.03
C HIS A 150 8.24 6.87 -38.08
N THR A 151 9.40 7.33 -38.56
CA THR A 151 10.69 7.35 -37.85
C THR A 151 10.67 8.12 -36.54
N SER A 152 9.90 9.21 -36.48
CA SER A 152 9.66 10.05 -35.29
C SER A 152 8.96 9.29 -34.16
N ILE A 153 8.02 8.40 -34.48
CA ILE A 153 7.33 7.57 -33.50
C ILE A 153 8.26 6.45 -33.01
N ILE A 154 9.19 5.94 -33.84
CA ILE A 154 10.18 4.91 -33.45
C ILE A 154 11.12 5.46 -32.40
N GLU A 155 11.70 6.64 -32.62
CA GLU A 155 12.58 7.29 -31.64
C GLU A 155 11.83 7.54 -30.32
N LEU A 156 10.57 7.97 -30.36
CA LEU A 156 9.76 8.15 -29.15
C LEU A 156 9.47 6.81 -28.44
N TYR A 157 9.29 5.73 -29.20
CA TYR A 157 9.02 4.38 -28.70
C TYR A 157 10.26 3.74 -28.05
N GLU A 158 11.41 3.80 -28.72
CA GLU A 158 12.66 3.19 -28.27
C GLU A 158 13.31 3.98 -27.15
N THR A 159 13.29 5.31 -27.21
CA THR A 159 13.95 6.17 -26.21
C THR A 159 13.10 6.34 -24.94
N HIS A 160 11.76 6.25 -25.04
CA HIS A 160 10.86 6.61 -23.94
C HIS A 160 9.85 5.54 -23.50
N LEU A 161 9.56 4.49 -24.29
CA LEU A 161 8.64 3.42 -23.88
C LEU A 161 9.37 2.15 -23.40
N LEU A 162 10.43 1.70 -24.10
CA LEU A 162 11.20 0.52 -23.68
C LEU A 162 12.06 0.77 -22.42
N SER A 163 12.52 2.00 -22.19
CA SER A 163 13.28 2.37 -20.99
C SER A 163 12.43 2.48 -19.71
N VAL A 164 11.10 2.53 -19.84
CA VAL A 164 10.14 2.71 -18.73
C VAL A 164 9.56 1.38 -18.25
N ILE A 165 9.54 0.35 -19.11
CA ILE A 165 9.22 -1.03 -18.72
C ILE A 165 10.47 -1.61 -18.08
N ASP A 166 10.53 -1.47 -16.76
CA ASP A 166 11.54 -2.15 -15.95
C ASP A 166 11.48 -3.66 -16.22
N HIS A 167 12.63 -4.35 -16.24
CA HIS A 167 12.67 -5.81 -16.41
C HIS A 167 11.79 -6.53 -15.38
N GLU A 168 11.52 -5.88 -14.25
CA GLU A 168 10.65 -6.34 -13.18
C GLU A 168 9.15 -6.34 -13.56
N GLY A 169 8.70 -5.41 -14.41
CA GLY A 169 7.34 -5.39 -14.97
C GLY A 169 7.11 -6.53 -15.99
N LEU A 170 8.13 -6.86 -16.78
CA LEU A 170 8.16 -8.06 -17.63
C LEU A 170 8.22 -9.35 -16.80
N ARG A 171 8.99 -9.36 -15.71
CA ARG A 171 9.13 -10.51 -14.80
C ARG A 171 7.86 -10.83 -14.02
N LEU A 172 7.02 -9.85 -13.70
CA LEU A 172 5.71 -10.06 -13.07
C LEU A 172 4.66 -10.66 -14.01
N TRP A 173 4.99 -10.81 -15.30
CA TRP A 173 4.12 -11.36 -16.35
C TRP A 173 4.39 -12.86 -16.65
N PHE A 174 5.63 -13.33 -16.47
CA PHE A 174 6.01 -14.75 -16.56
C PHE A 174 5.76 -15.47 -15.23
#